data_AF-A0A962GVU3-F1
#
_entry.id   AF-A0A962GVU3-F1
#
_cell.length_a   1.000
_cell.length_b   1.000
_cell.length_c   1.000
_cell.angle_alpha   90.00
_cell.angle_beta   90.00
_cell.angle_gamma   90.00
#
_symmetry.space_group_name_H-M   'P 1'
#
loop_
_entity.id
_entity.type
_entity.pdbx_description
1 polymer ?
#
loop_
_entity_poly.entity_id
_entity_poly.type
_entity_poly.pdbx_seq_one_letter_code
_entity_poly.pdbx_strand_id
1 'polypeptide(L)'
;MNSTDQVQVPTEHFSFPIEGMTCSNCAGRVEKALRTVPGVIEANVNLAIERADVRALAGITQLPALVAAVSAAGYRARTQAPAETPVDAEAEDRSREQSKLRRELAVLMVSAALAAPLLWQMAGMGLGLHWHLPAWLELLLATPVQFVIGARFYRSAWQAIRAKSGNMDVLVVLGTTAAFGYSLYLLTTLGFSAATGKLYFEASVIIITLVLLGKFLESRAKRGTTAAIRQLMELRPQTACVRQADGTEREMPINEVRSGDRIVVRPGERIPVDGLVHTGRSEVDESLITGESLPVDKQPGSKVTGGAINGTGLLLVRATAVGADSTLAKIIRLVENAQSGKAPVQRLVDRISAIFVPVVVVLALITFVAWMATTGDFEHSLVSAVAVLVIACPCALGLATPTAIMTGTGAAARAGILIKDVEALERAHRLDTVVFDKTGTLTVGKPVLAGIHLLRGSEDELLQLAASVQLGSEHPLARAIVEYASARGLTVTPVSDFRSHTGRGVIGMVAGRRIMLGNRQLLAEQQIEADAALNAAAACEKEAQTAVFVADQDGVIGVLAIADQLRPEAHAAVATLRDMNVRTLMLSGDAVAVAVAIGHRAGVDEARGAMQPEGKAEAI
;
A
#
# COMPACT_ATOMS: atom_id res chain seq x y z
N MET A 1 -19.56 -35.85 -11.47
CA MET A 1 -19.28 -35.80 -10.01
C MET A 1 -17.81 -35.51 -9.84
N ASN A 2 -17.45 -34.24 -9.58
CA ASN A 2 -16.15 -33.85 -9.02
C ASN A 2 -16.38 -32.45 -8.41
N SER A 3 -17.00 -32.44 -7.23
CA SER A 3 -16.97 -31.30 -6.32
C SER A 3 -15.84 -31.60 -5.33
N THR A 4 -14.66 -31.05 -5.59
CA THR A 4 -13.70 -30.80 -4.50
C THR A 4 -14.21 -29.60 -3.74
N ASP A 5 -15.09 -29.86 -2.76
CA ASP A 5 -15.34 -28.93 -1.66
C ASP A 5 -14.00 -28.68 -0.96
N GLN A 6 -13.38 -27.54 -1.26
CA GLN A 6 -12.26 -27.04 -0.47
C GLN A 6 -12.81 -26.73 0.91
N VAL A 7 -12.53 -27.60 1.89
CA VAL A 7 -12.78 -27.34 3.30
C VAL A 7 -11.97 -26.10 3.68
N GLN A 8 -12.63 -24.95 3.71
CA GLN A 8 -12.00 -23.67 4.04
C GLN A 8 -11.80 -23.65 5.56
N VAL A 9 -10.58 -23.98 6.01
CA VAL A 9 -10.26 -24.00 7.44
C VAL A 9 -10.32 -22.57 7.98
N PRO A 10 -11.10 -22.28 9.03
CA PRO A 10 -11.26 -20.93 9.55
C PRO A 10 -9.92 -20.38 10.05
N THR A 11 -9.60 -19.14 9.66
CA THR A 11 -8.38 -18.44 10.05
C THR A 11 -8.68 -17.19 10.85
N GLU A 12 -7.88 -16.91 11.86
CA GLU A 12 -7.89 -15.67 12.64
C GLU A 12 -6.72 -14.77 12.24
N HIS A 13 -6.95 -13.46 12.30
CA HIS A 13 -5.94 -12.45 12.01
C HIS A 13 -5.58 -11.69 13.28
N PHE A 14 -4.31 -11.74 13.67
CA PHE A 14 -3.77 -10.99 14.80
C PHE A 14 -2.91 -9.86 14.27
N SER A 15 -3.12 -8.67 14.81
CA SER A 15 -2.34 -7.50 14.44
C SER A 15 -1.97 -6.73 15.70
N PHE A 16 -0.67 -6.55 15.95
CA PHE A 16 -0.20 -5.92 17.19
C PHE A 16 1.15 -5.20 17.01
N PRO A 17 1.37 -4.09 17.73
CA PRO A 17 2.63 -3.35 17.67
C PRO A 17 3.76 -4.07 18.40
N ILE A 18 4.98 -3.89 17.88
CA ILE A 18 6.24 -4.49 18.35
C ILE A 18 7.29 -3.40 18.55
N GLU A 19 7.80 -3.28 19.76
CA GLU A 19 8.81 -2.30 20.13
C GLU A 19 10.23 -2.89 20.12
N GLY A 20 11.20 -2.00 19.84
CA GLY A 20 12.63 -2.29 19.98
C GLY A 20 13.28 -2.82 18.70
N MET A 21 12.57 -2.84 17.57
CA MET A 21 13.13 -3.21 16.27
C MET A 21 13.91 -2.03 15.68
N THR A 22 15.21 -2.22 15.42
CA THR A 22 16.10 -1.14 14.95
C THR A 22 16.63 -1.38 13.54
N CYS A 23 16.35 -2.53 12.92
CA CYS A 23 16.77 -2.85 11.55
C CYS A 23 15.87 -3.92 10.91
N SER A 24 16.01 -4.12 9.61
CA SER A 24 15.28 -5.13 8.83
C SER A 24 15.51 -6.56 9.32
N ASN A 25 16.74 -6.88 9.76
CA ASN A 25 17.06 -8.15 10.41
C ASN A 25 16.28 -8.36 11.72
N CYS A 26 15.92 -7.30 12.45
CA CYS A 26 15.04 -7.41 13.62
C CYS A 26 13.64 -7.88 13.21
N ALA A 27 13.05 -7.27 12.16
CA ALA A 27 11.73 -7.65 11.67
C ALA A 27 11.72 -9.10 11.14
N GLY A 28 12.71 -9.50 10.34
CA GLY A 28 12.83 -10.89 9.86
C GLY A 28 13.01 -11.92 10.97
N ARG A 29 13.67 -11.55 12.07
CA ARG A 29 13.79 -12.40 13.26
C ARG A 29 12.45 -12.62 13.95
N VAL A 30 11.69 -11.55 14.14
CA VAL A 30 10.34 -11.61 14.72
C VAL A 30 9.43 -12.47 13.85
N GLU A 31 9.43 -12.29 12.52
CA GLU A 31 8.67 -13.15 11.60
C GLU A 31 9.04 -14.61 11.75
N LYS A 32 10.34 -14.93 11.80
CA LYS A 32 10.81 -16.32 11.95
C LYS A 32 10.35 -16.92 13.27
N ALA A 33 10.38 -16.15 14.36
CA ALA A 33 9.88 -16.58 15.66
C ALA A 33 8.35 -16.77 15.67
N LEU A 34 7.60 -15.87 15.02
CA LEU A 34 6.15 -15.98 14.90
C LEU A 34 5.75 -17.20 14.05
N ARG A 35 6.46 -17.49 12.96
CA ARG A 35 6.23 -18.67 12.11
C ARG A 35 6.51 -20.00 12.81
N THR A 36 7.31 -20.00 13.88
CA THR A 36 7.53 -21.21 14.70
C THR A 36 6.40 -21.49 15.69
N VAL A 37 5.45 -20.55 15.87
CA VAL A 37 4.30 -20.76 16.75
C VAL A 37 3.30 -21.71 16.07
N PRO A 38 2.84 -22.79 16.74
CA PRO A 38 1.87 -23.71 16.18
C PRO A 38 0.59 -23.01 15.72
N GLY A 39 0.13 -23.36 14.51
CA GLY A 39 -1.08 -22.80 13.90
C GLY A 39 -0.86 -21.51 13.10
N VAL A 40 0.33 -20.90 13.13
CA VAL A 40 0.63 -19.74 12.27
C VAL A 40 0.82 -20.19 10.83
N ILE A 41 0.00 -19.64 9.93
CA ILE A 41 0.05 -19.87 8.48
C ILE A 41 1.01 -18.86 7.85
N GLU A 42 0.90 -17.60 8.28
CA GLU A 42 1.66 -16.49 7.73
C GLU A 42 1.96 -15.46 8.83
N ALA A 43 3.17 -14.91 8.81
CA ALA A 43 3.54 -13.80 9.69
C ALA A 43 4.44 -12.84 8.90
N ASN A 44 4.04 -11.57 8.92
CA ASN A 44 4.73 -10.44 8.30
C ASN A 44 4.93 -9.35 9.35
N VAL A 45 6.11 -8.74 9.37
CA VAL A 45 6.45 -7.68 10.32
C VAL A 45 6.89 -6.46 9.55
N ASN A 46 6.12 -5.38 9.69
CA ASN A 46 6.41 -4.10 9.09
C ASN A 46 7.26 -3.26 10.04
N LEU A 47 8.54 -3.08 9.68
CA LEU A 47 9.48 -2.27 10.45
C LEU A 47 9.12 -0.78 10.45
N ALA A 48 8.53 -0.26 9.37
CA ALA A 48 8.27 1.17 9.23
C ALA A 48 7.19 1.66 10.20
N ILE A 49 6.20 0.82 10.49
CA ILE A 49 5.11 1.10 11.43
C ILE A 49 5.21 0.30 12.74
N GLU A 50 6.34 -0.38 12.98
CA GLU A 50 6.60 -1.18 14.18
C GLU A 50 5.46 -2.17 14.51
N ARG A 51 4.94 -2.90 13.50
CA ARG A 51 3.73 -3.74 13.65
C ARG A 51 3.91 -5.14 13.06
N ALA A 52 3.29 -6.13 13.69
CA ALA A 52 3.20 -7.50 13.15
C ALA A 52 1.77 -7.84 12.77
N ASP A 53 1.64 -8.51 11.62
CA ASP A 53 0.41 -9.07 11.10
C ASP A 53 0.59 -10.58 10.95
N VAL A 54 -0.26 -11.35 11.62
CA VAL A 54 -0.16 -12.80 11.73
C VAL A 54 -1.51 -13.41 11.36
N ARG A 55 -1.50 -14.28 10.35
CA ARG A 55 -2.63 -15.13 9.99
C ARG A 55 -2.40 -16.53 10.56
N ALA A 56 -3.32 -16.98 11.38
CA ALA A 56 -3.23 -18.26 12.06
C ALA A 56 -4.55 -19.04 11.96
N LEU A 57 -4.49 -20.35 12.20
CA LEU A 57 -5.67 -21.23 12.28
C LEU A 57 -6.50 -20.87 13.52
N ALA A 58 -7.79 -20.63 13.32
CA ALA A 58 -8.71 -20.24 14.38
C ALA A 58 -8.75 -21.32 15.48
N GLY A 59 -8.68 -20.90 16.74
CA GLY A 59 -8.73 -21.80 17.91
C GLY A 59 -7.44 -22.55 18.27
N ILE A 60 -6.39 -22.53 17.42
CA ILE A 60 -5.09 -23.18 17.71
C ILE A 60 -4.08 -22.19 18.30
N THR A 61 -3.99 -21.00 17.71
CA THR A 61 -3.02 -19.98 18.11
C THR A 61 -3.71 -18.90 18.93
N GLN A 62 -3.11 -18.54 20.07
CA GLN A 62 -3.60 -17.45 20.92
C GLN A 62 -2.59 -16.30 20.98
N LEU A 63 -3.11 -15.07 21.11
CA LEU A 63 -2.29 -13.85 21.20
C LEU A 63 -1.15 -13.92 22.25
N PRO A 64 -1.33 -14.48 23.46
CA PRO A 64 -0.25 -14.62 24.44
C PRO A 64 0.93 -15.47 23.95
N ALA A 65 0.67 -16.52 23.15
CA ALA A 65 1.72 -17.36 22.58
C ALA A 65 2.54 -16.59 21.52
N LEU A 66 1.88 -15.77 20.71
CA LEU A 66 2.54 -14.88 19.75
C LEU A 66 3.41 -13.83 20.49
N VAL A 67 2.87 -13.19 21.54
CA VAL A 67 3.62 -12.22 22.37
C VAL A 67 4.83 -12.87 23.06
N ALA A 68 4.68 -14.10 23.54
CA ALA A 68 5.79 -14.87 24.13
C ALA A 68 6.87 -15.17 23.08
N ALA A 69 6.50 -15.53 21.85
CA ALA A 69 7.46 -15.75 20.77
C ALA A 69 8.23 -14.47 20.39
N VAL A 70 7.56 -13.32 20.34
CA VAL A 70 8.21 -12.01 20.12
C VAL A 70 9.16 -11.66 21.27
N SER A 71 8.76 -11.95 22.52
CA SER A 71 9.58 -11.74 23.72
C SER A 71 10.82 -12.63 23.74
N ALA A 72 10.67 -13.91 23.37
CA ALA A 72 11.78 -14.85 23.20
C ALA A 72 12.73 -14.44 22.07
N ALA A 73 12.19 -13.79 21.02
CA ALA A 73 12.99 -13.18 19.97
C ALA A 73 13.74 -11.92 20.43
N GLY A 74 13.43 -11.36 21.60
CA GLY A 74 14.13 -10.23 22.20
C GLY A 74 13.43 -8.88 22.08
N TYR A 75 12.16 -8.87 21.66
CA TYR A 75 11.37 -7.65 21.40
C TYR A 75 10.14 -7.60 22.29
N ARG A 76 9.47 -6.45 22.40
CA ARG A 76 8.23 -6.33 23.19
C ARG A 76 7.04 -6.19 22.27
N ALA A 77 6.07 -7.11 22.35
CA ALA A 77 4.77 -6.94 21.70
C ALA A 77 3.78 -6.31 22.69
N ARG A 78 3.04 -5.28 22.28
CA ARG A 78 1.91 -4.76 23.07
C ARG A 78 0.62 -5.43 22.62
N THR A 79 -0.18 -5.89 23.58
CA THR A 79 -1.58 -6.23 23.34
C THR A 79 -2.37 -4.92 23.32
N GLN A 80 -2.95 -4.53 22.19
CA GLN A 80 -3.89 -3.40 22.17
C GLN A 80 -5.05 -3.73 23.11
N ALA A 81 -5.13 -3.05 24.26
CA ALA A 81 -6.41 -2.86 24.92
C ALA A 81 -7.22 -1.89 24.06
N PRO A 82 -8.56 -2.04 23.95
CA PRO A 82 -9.38 -1.07 23.25
C PRO A 82 -9.20 0.29 23.95
N ALA A 83 -8.59 1.27 23.28
CA ALA A 83 -8.58 2.64 23.76
C ALA A 83 -10.00 3.20 23.69
N GLU A 84 -10.45 3.87 24.76
CA GLU A 84 -11.83 4.35 24.91
C GLU A 84 -12.19 5.48 23.91
N THR A 85 -11.21 6.08 23.23
CA THR A 85 -11.40 7.14 22.22
C THR A 85 -10.28 7.16 21.16
N PRO A 86 -10.58 7.26 19.84
CA PRO A 86 -9.57 7.32 18.76
C PRO A 86 -8.67 8.56 18.79
N VAL A 87 -9.16 9.67 19.33
CA VAL A 87 -8.47 10.98 19.36
C VAL A 87 -7.30 10.96 20.35
N ASP A 88 -7.47 10.30 21.48
CA ASP A 88 -6.42 10.15 22.49
C ASP A 88 -5.34 9.17 22.03
N ALA A 89 -5.71 8.10 21.32
CA ALA A 89 -4.76 7.12 20.81
C ALA A 89 -3.77 7.73 19.78
N GLU A 90 -4.24 8.54 18.84
CA GLU A 90 -3.38 9.18 17.83
C GLU A 90 -2.51 10.30 18.40
N ALA A 91 -3.04 11.10 19.34
CA ALA A 91 -2.28 12.14 20.04
C ALA A 91 -1.23 11.53 20.99
N GLU A 92 -1.58 10.44 21.69
CA GLU A 92 -0.65 9.66 22.50
C GLU A 92 0.46 9.04 21.65
N ASP A 93 0.14 8.45 20.49
CA ASP A 93 1.17 7.88 19.63
C ASP A 93 2.08 8.96 19.03
N ARG A 94 1.54 10.13 18.66
CA ARG A 94 2.32 11.28 18.16
C ARG A 94 3.27 11.83 19.23
N SER A 95 2.81 11.97 20.47
CA SER A 95 3.63 12.44 21.61
C SER A 95 4.67 11.40 22.03
N ARG A 96 4.34 10.10 21.99
CA ARG A 96 5.28 8.99 22.23
C ARG A 96 6.36 8.93 21.17
N GLU A 97 6.01 9.06 19.90
CA GLU A 97 6.97 9.05 18.80
C GLU A 97 7.91 10.26 18.87
N GLN A 98 7.40 11.45 19.21
CA GLN A 98 8.24 12.64 19.45
C GLN A 98 9.17 12.48 20.66
N SER A 99 8.67 11.93 21.76
CA SER A 99 9.50 11.71 22.97
C SER A 99 10.59 10.66 22.74
N LYS A 100 10.32 9.60 21.94
CA LYS A 100 11.34 8.63 21.50
C LYS A 100 12.51 9.33 20.80
N LEU A 101 12.27 10.19 19.81
CA LEU A 101 13.37 10.86 19.11
C LEU A 101 14.06 11.93 19.92
N ARG A 102 13.34 12.65 20.79
CA ARG A 102 13.98 13.55 21.75
C ARG A 102 14.93 12.78 22.65
N ARG A 103 14.55 11.58 23.09
CA ARG A 103 15.41 10.70 23.88
C ARG A 103 16.60 10.19 23.07
N GLU A 104 16.41 9.75 21.83
CA GLU A 104 17.52 9.31 20.96
C GLU A 104 18.51 10.44 20.70
N LEU A 105 18.01 11.65 20.40
CA LEU A 105 18.82 12.84 20.23
C LEU A 105 19.56 13.21 21.51
N ALA A 106 18.89 13.17 22.66
CA ALA A 106 19.53 13.44 23.95
C ALA A 106 20.67 12.44 24.23
N VAL A 107 20.45 11.15 24.00
CA VAL A 107 21.49 10.13 24.16
C VAL A 107 22.65 10.34 23.18
N LEU A 108 22.36 10.70 21.93
CA LEU A 108 23.38 11.05 20.95
C LEU A 108 24.19 12.29 21.37
N MET A 109 23.53 13.34 21.84
CA MET A 109 24.19 14.56 22.31
C MET A 109 25.08 14.29 23.53
N VAL A 110 24.61 13.47 24.48
CA VAL A 110 25.43 13.04 25.62
C VAL A 110 26.63 12.21 25.15
N SER A 111 26.43 11.26 24.24
CA SER A 111 27.54 10.46 23.65
C SER A 111 28.56 11.35 22.94
N ALA A 112 28.10 12.31 22.14
CA ALA A 112 28.93 13.25 21.42
C ALA A 112 29.69 14.19 22.36
N ALA A 113 29.06 14.66 23.44
CA ALA A 113 29.71 15.48 24.46
C ALA A 113 30.83 14.71 25.19
N LEU A 114 30.61 13.44 25.52
CA LEU A 114 31.63 12.57 26.12
C LEU A 114 32.74 12.18 25.12
N ALA A 115 32.41 12.07 23.83
CA ALA A 115 33.36 11.80 22.77
C ALA A 115 34.18 13.02 22.36
N ALA A 116 33.69 14.24 22.56
CA ALA A 116 34.30 15.47 22.06
C ALA A 116 35.74 15.68 22.57
N PRO A 117 36.09 15.47 23.86
CA PRO A 117 37.48 15.57 24.31
C PRO A 117 38.40 14.55 23.62
N LEU A 118 37.92 13.33 23.40
CA LEU A 118 38.65 12.24 22.74
C LEU A 118 38.83 12.50 21.23
N LEU A 119 37.84 13.11 20.58
CA LEU A 119 37.96 13.58 19.20
C LEU A 119 38.94 14.75 19.10
N TRP A 120 38.93 15.65 20.08
CA TRP A 120 39.82 16.80 20.12
C TRP A 120 41.29 16.38 20.26
N GLN A 121 41.59 15.39 21.11
CA GLN A 121 42.96 14.85 21.19
C GLN A 121 43.42 14.20 19.87
N MET A 122 42.56 13.42 19.19
CA MET A 122 42.89 12.83 17.89
C MET A 122 43.18 13.92 16.84
N ALA A 123 42.34 14.96 16.79
CA ALA A 123 42.54 16.09 15.88
C ALA A 123 43.84 16.85 16.19
N GLY A 124 44.15 17.05 17.48
CA GLY A 124 45.40 17.64 17.94
C GLY A 124 46.61 16.84 17.48
N MET A 125 46.58 15.51 17.63
CA MET A 125 47.65 14.63 17.18
C MET A 125 47.89 14.73 15.66
N GLY A 126 46.82 14.82 14.86
CA GLY A 126 46.90 15.03 13.41
C GLY A 126 47.49 16.39 13.00
N LEU A 127 47.37 17.41 13.86
CA LEU A 127 47.97 18.74 13.70
C LEU A 127 49.38 18.85 14.30
N GLY A 128 49.94 17.74 14.82
CA GLY A 128 51.25 17.71 15.46
C GLY A 128 51.28 18.21 16.92
N LEU A 129 50.11 18.39 17.55
CA LEU A 129 49.99 18.72 18.97
C LEU A 129 50.01 17.42 19.80
N HIS A 130 51.05 17.20 20.60
CA HIS A 130 51.21 16.03 21.48
C HIS A 130 50.45 16.14 22.81
N TRP A 131 49.26 16.73 22.79
CA TRP A 131 48.42 16.83 23.98
C TRP A 131 47.55 15.58 24.12
N HIS A 132 47.74 14.85 25.21
CA HIS A 132 46.96 13.65 25.53
C HIS A 132 46.13 13.86 26.78
N LEU A 133 44.89 13.36 26.77
CA LEU A 133 44.08 13.32 27.98
C LEU A 133 44.74 12.37 28.99
N PRO A 134 44.69 12.68 30.30
CA PRO A 134 45.12 11.75 31.32
C PRO A 134 44.37 10.41 31.17
N ALA A 135 45.08 9.29 31.25
CA ALA A 135 44.52 7.96 31.06
C ALA A 135 43.26 7.65 31.91
N TRP A 136 43.20 8.19 33.14
CA TRP A 136 42.04 8.01 34.02
C TRP A 136 40.80 8.76 33.51
N LEU A 137 41.00 9.91 32.86
CA LEU A 137 39.93 10.71 32.31
C LEU A 137 39.39 10.08 31.02
N GLU A 138 40.25 9.52 30.18
CA GLU A 138 39.81 8.72 29.02
C GLU A 138 38.94 7.54 29.46
N LEU A 139 39.38 6.78 30.47
CA LEU A 139 38.60 5.68 31.04
C LEU A 139 37.24 6.16 31.58
N LEU A 140 37.23 7.28 32.32
CA LEU A 140 36.03 7.86 32.90
C LEU A 140 35.02 8.30 31.83
N LEU A 141 35.49 8.91 30.73
CA LEU A 141 34.64 9.33 29.61
C LEU A 141 34.17 8.15 28.76
N ALA A 142 35.01 7.15 28.56
CA ALA A 142 34.72 6.01 27.70
C ALA A 142 33.76 5.00 28.33
N THR A 143 33.86 4.78 29.64
CA THR A 143 33.06 3.76 30.34
C THR A 143 31.53 3.98 30.21
N PRO A 144 30.97 5.19 30.41
CA PRO A 144 29.54 5.44 30.21
C PRO A 144 29.11 5.24 28.76
N VAL A 145 29.93 5.66 27.79
CA VAL A 145 29.60 5.48 26.37
C VAL A 145 29.61 4.00 26.00
N GLN A 146 30.61 3.24 26.44
CA GLN A 146 30.75 1.81 26.15
C GLN A 146 29.62 0.98 26.76
N PHE A 147 29.39 1.11 28.07
CA PHE A 147 28.55 0.16 28.79
C PHE A 147 27.14 0.66 29.08
N VAL A 148 26.90 1.98 29.15
CA VAL A 148 25.55 2.53 29.40
C VAL A 148 24.87 2.84 28.08
N ILE A 149 25.48 3.69 27.26
CA ILE A 149 24.92 4.08 25.96
C ILE A 149 25.01 2.91 24.97
N GLY A 150 26.14 2.20 24.97
CA GLY A 150 26.41 1.04 24.13
C GLY A 150 25.66 -0.23 24.54
N ALA A 151 25.06 -0.29 25.74
CA ALA A 151 24.32 -1.46 26.24
C ALA A 151 23.31 -2.04 25.24
N ARG A 152 22.69 -1.16 24.45
CA ARG A 152 21.72 -1.55 23.41
C ARG A 152 22.34 -2.47 22.36
N PHE A 153 23.58 -2.20 21.96
CA PHE A 153 24.28 -2.94 20.93
C PHE A 153 24.71 -4.30 21.47
N TYR A 154 25.18 -4.36 22.72
CA TYR A 154 25.48 -5.62 23.41
C TYR A 154 24.27 -6.54 23.50
N ARG A 155 23.10 -6.00 23.88
CA ARG A 155 21.86 -6.80 23.93
C ARG A 155 21.49 -7.35 22.56
N SER A 156 21.50 -6.51 21.53
CA SER A 156 21.17 -6.90 20.16
C SER A 156 22.16 -7.93 19.59
N ALA A 157 23.46 -7.72 19.78
CA ALA A 157 24.52 -8.64 19.35
C ALA A 157 24.41 -10.00 20.04
N TRP A 158 24.22 -10.03 21.36
CA TRP A 158 24.04 -11.27 22.13
C TRP A 158 22.83 -12.06 21.65
N GLN A 159 21.71 -11.35 21.43
CA GLN A 159 20.51 -11.95 20.89
C GLN A 159 20.78 -12.54 19.50
N ALA A 160 21.49 -11.84 18.60
CA ALA A 160 21.79 -12.32 17.24
C ALA A 160 22.66 -13.58 17.23
N ILE A 161 23.72 -13.59 18.04
CA ILE A 161 24.59 -14.75 18.21
C ILE A 161 23.79 -15.97 18.70
N ARG A 162 22.95 -15.78 19.74
CA ARG A 162 22.09 -16.86 20.26
C ARG A 162 21.14 -17.43 19.20
N ALA A 163 20.72 -16.60 18.24
CA ALA A 163 19.85 -16.99 17.14
C ALA A 163 20.60 -17.54 15.90
N LYS A 164 21.93 -17.71 15.99
CA LYS A 164 22.80 -18.13 14.87
C LYS A 164 22.66 -17.23 13.63
N SER A 165 22.51 -15.93 13.83
CA SER A 165 22.46 -14.94 12.75
C SER A 165 23.49 -13.83 12.95
N GLY A 166 23.95 -13.23 11.85
CA GLY A 166 24.80 -12.03 11.86
C GLY A 166 23.95 -10.76 11.80
N ASN A 167 24.25 -9.79 12.65
CA ASN A 167 23.76 -8.42 12.50
C ASN A 167 24.90 -7.42 12.66
N MET A 168 24.66 -6.17 12.23
CA MET A 168 25.66 -5.09 12.29
C MET A 168 26.17 -4.83 13.71
N ASP A 169 25.31 -5.01 14.72
CA ASP A 169 25.66 -4.76 16.12
C ASP A 169 26.74 -5.74 16.64
N VAL A 170 26.83 -6.96 16.07
CA VAL A 170 27.92 -7.92 16.39
C VAL A 170 29.29 -7.34 16.04
N LEU A 171 29.44 -6.72 14.86
CA LEU A 171 30.71 -6.12 14.43
C LEU A 171 31.10 -4.95 15.34
N VAL A 172 30.14 -4.07 15.65
CA VAL A 172 30.34 -2.91 16.52
C VAL A 172 30.76 -3.34 17.92
N VAL A 173 30.07 -4.32 18.51
CA VAL A 173 30.38 -4.82 19.85
C VAL A 173 31.75 -5.50 19.87
N LEU A 174 32.08 -6.31 18.87
CA LEU A 174 33.37 -7.00 18.81
C LEU A 174 34.53 -5.99 18.71
N GLY A 175 34.43 -5.03 17.79
CA GLY A 175 35.47 -4.01 17.58
C GLY A 175 35.65 -3.07 18.76
N THR A 176 34.55 -2.54 19.32
CA THR A 176 34.63 -1.60 20.44
C THR A 176 35.06 -2.29 21.73
N THR A 177 34.59 -3.52 22.00
CA THR A 177 35.05 -4.28 23.17
C THR A 177 36.53 -4.65 23.06
N ALA A 178 37.03 -4.99 21.88
CA ALA A 178 38.44 -5.27 21.66
C ALA A 178 39.32 -4.04 21.95
N ALA A 179 38.95 -2.87 21.41
CA ALA A 179 39.66 -1.61 21.66
C ALA A 179 39.63 -1.20 23.14
N PHE A 180 38.45 -1.28 23.79
CA PHE A 180 38.29 -0.97 25.20
C PHE A 180 39.07 -1.93 26.10
N GLY A 181 38.97 -3.24 25.83
CA GLY A 181 39.66 -4.27 26.60
C GLY A 181 41.18 -4.18 26.50
N TYR A 182 41.70 -3.88 25.32
CA TYR A 182 43.13 -3.66 25.12
C TYR A 182 43.64 -2.39 25.83
N SER A 183 42.85 -1.32 25.79
CA SER A 183 43.16 -0.09 26.54
C SER A 183 43.21 -0.35 28.04
N LEU A 184 42.28 -1.16 28.56
CA LEU A 184 42.30 -1.57 29.96
C LEU A 184 43.53 -2.44 30.29
N TYR A 185 43.92 -3.36 29.40
CA TYR A 185 45.13 -4.17 29.56
C TYR A 185 46.39 -3.29 29.66
N LEU A 186 46.56 -2.32 28.76
CA LEU A 186 47.68 -1.36 28.81
C LEU A 186 47.68 -0.54 30.10
N LEU A 187 46.50 -0.11 30.56
CA LEU A 187 46.36 0.61 31.82
C LEU A 187 46.82 -0.22 33.02
N THR A 188 46.45 -1.50 33.05
CA THR A 188 46.83 -2.41 34.15
C THR A 188 48.30 -2.81 34.14
N THR A 189 48.95 -2.85 32.97
CA THR A 189 50.35 -3.30 32.82
C THR A 189 51.35 -2.15 32.92
N LEU A 190 51.04 -0.98 32.33
CA LEU A 190 51.91 0.19 32.31
C LEU A 190 51.61 1.20 33.43
N GLY A 191 50.42 1.14 34.02
CA GLY A 191 49.93 2.14 34.96
C GLY A 191 49.47 3.45 34.28
N PHE A 192 48.73 4.29 35.02
CA PHE A 192 48.07 5.48 34.46
C PHE A 192 49.02 6.47 33.76
N SER A 193 50.20 6.70 34.33
CA SER A 193 51.14 7.69 33.80
C SER A 193 51.81 7.23 32.50
N ALA A 194 52.26 5.98 32.43
CA ALA A 194 52.98 5.46 31.26
C ALA A 194 52.06 4.94 30.14
N ALA A 195 50.78 4.72 30.43
CA ALA A 195 49.76 4.39 29.43
C ALA A 195 49.22 5.63 28.68
N THR A 196 49.41 6.85 29.21
CA THR A 196 48.90 8.08 28.59
C THR A 196 49.47 8.23 27.17
N GLY A 197 48.60 8.45 26.18
CA GLY A 197 48.97 8.56 24.76
C GLY A 197 49.12 7.22 24.01
N LYS A 198 48.87 6.07 24.65
CA LYS A 198 48.92 4.73 24.03
C LYS A 198 47.59 3.98 24.09
N LEU A 199 46.51 4.66 24.45
CA LEU A 199 45.20 4.05 24.70
C LEU A 199 44.29 4.18 23.48
N TYR A 200 43.34 3.26 23.38
CA TYR A 200 42.38 3.16 22.28
C TYR A 200 40.93 3.35 22.75
N PHE A 201 40.74 3.97 23.92
CA PHE A 201 39.40 4.29 24.43
C PHE A 201 38.63 5.20 23.46
N GLU A 202 39.34 6.11 22.78
CA GLU A 202 38.80 6.98 21.73
C GLU A 202 38.13 6.21 20.60
N ALA A 203 38.75 5.14 20.09
CA ALA A 203 38.21 4.34 19.01
C ALA A 203 36.84 3.77 19.41
N SER A 204 36.77 3.18 20.60
CA SER A 204 35.54 2.62 21.17
C SER A 204 34.40 3.64 21.23
N VAL A 205 34.68 4.82 21.78
CA VAL A 205 33.71 5.90 22.01
C VAL A 205 33.23 6.52 20.71
N ILE A 206 34.16 6.78 19.79
CA ILE A 206 33.85 7.41 18.50
C ILE A 206 33.01 6.47 17.64
N ILE A 207 33.37 5.19 17.56
CA ILE A 207 32.61 4.19 16.80
C ILE A 207 31.18 4.11 17.31
N ILE A 208 30.98 3.97 18.63
CA ILE A 208 29.62 3.95 19.23
C ILE A 208 28.88 5.24 18.87
N THR A 209 29.50 6.40 19.03
CA THR A 209 28.87 7.70 18.76
C THR A 209 28.47 7.86 17.29
N LEU A 210 29.31 7.45 16.34
CA LEU A 210 29.00 7.52 14.91
C LEU A 210 27.89 6.54 14.51
N VAL A 211 27.91 5.31 15.05
CA VAL A 211 26.83 4.35 14.82
C VAL A 211 25.50 4.87 15.37
N LEU A 212 25.53 5.55 16.52
CA LEU A 212 24.36 6.21 17.10
C LEU A 212 23.84 7.35 16.25
N LEU A 213 24.73 8.17 15.70
CA LEU A 213 24.36 9.21 14.75
C LEU A 213 23.67 8.59 13.53
N GLY A 214 24.24 7.53 12.96
CA GLY A 214 23.64 6.78 11.86
C GLY A 214 22.24 6.26 12.19
N LYS A 215 22.07 5.64 13.38
CA LYS A 215 20.77 5.15 13.87
C LYS A 215 19.75 6.27 14.12
N PHE A 216 20.20 7.43 14.59
CA PHE A 216 19.35 8.60 14.77
C PHE A 216 18.88 9.17 13.42
N LEU A 217 19.80 9.31 12.46
CA LEU A 217 19.46 9.74 11.10
C LEU A 217 18.49 8.75 10.44
N GLU A 218 18.66 7.45 10.69
CA GLU A 218 17.74 6.39 10.28
C GLU A 218 16.32 6.61 10.82
N SER A 219 16.21 6.75 12.14
CA SER A 219 14.94 6.99 12.85
C SER A 219 14.24 8.26 12.35
N ARG A 220 15.01 9.34 12.16
CA ARG A 220 14.52 10.62 11.62
C ARG A 220 14.02 10.49 10.17
N ALA A 221 14.76 9.79 9.31
CA ALA A 221 14.40 9.61 7.91
C ALA A 221 13.09 8.81 7.75
N LYS A 222 12.91 7.73 8.52
CA LYS A 222 11.68 6.91 8.50
C LYS A 222 10.42 7.72 8.84
N ARG A 223 10.53 8.73 9.72
CA ARG A 223 9.40 9.57 10.14
C ARG A 223 8.84 10.51 9.09
N GLY A 224 9.69 11.06 8.22
CA GLY A 224 9.27 12.07 7.24
C GLY A 224 8.20 11.57 6.28
N THR A 225 8.09 10.26 6.15
CA THR A 225 7.33 9.60 5.11
C THR A 225 6.08 8.88 5.65
N THR A 226 5.97 8.58 6.96
CA THR A 226 4.72 8.07 7.59
C THR A 226 3.63 9.14 7.62
N ALA A 227 4.01 10.41 7.43
CA ALA A 227 3.10 11.56 7.38
C ALA A 227 2.12 11.50 6.19
N ALA A 228 2.52 10.93 5.04
CA ALA A 228 1.67 10.88 3.85
C ALA A 228 0.45 9.94 4.00
N ILE A 229 0.63 8.83 4.71
CA ILE A 229 -0.47 7.90 5.03
C ILE A 229 -1.39 8.52 6.09
N ARG A 230 -0.79 9.21 7.07
CA ARG A 230 -1.54 9.95 8.11
C ARG A 230 -2.37 11.08 7.51
N GLN A 231 -1.91 11.74 6.44
CA GLN A 231 -2.71 12.73 5.71
C GLN A 231 -4.00 12.16 5.13
N LEU A 232 -4.05 10.86 4.79
CA LEU A 232 -5.29 10.18 4.39
C LEU A 232 -6.22 9.95 5.60
N MET A 233 -5.67 9.71 6.79
CA MET A 233 -6.45 9.57 8.04
C MET A 233 -7.02 10.92 8.52
N GLU A 234 -6.29 12.01 8.31
CA GLU A 234 -6.73 13.39 8.59
C GLU A 234 -7.92 13.82 7.71
N LEU A 235 -8.27 13.06 6.65
CA LEU A 235 -9.46 13.30 5.83
C LEU A 235 -10.75 12.84 6.51
N ARG A 236 -10.69 12.05 7.60
CA ARG A 236 -11.87 11.56 8.31
C ARG A 236 -12.27 12.54 9.41
N PRO A 237 -13.51 13.06 9.42
CA PRO A 237 -14.03 13.83 10.55
C PRO A 237 -14.02 13.00 11.84
N GLN A 238 -13.61 13.61 12.95
CA GLN A 238 -13.57 12.93 14.26
C GLN A 238 -14.93 12.93 14.95
N THR A 239 -15.77 13.92 14.62
CA THR A 239 -17.14 14.09 15.12
C THR A 239 -18.14 14.05 13.98
N ALA A 240 -19.38 13.71 14.31
CA ALA A 240 -20.52 13.81 13.42
C ALA A 240 -21.67 14.51 14.16
N CYS A 241 -22.39 15.38 13.45
CA CYS A 241 -23.60 16.00 13.98
C CYS A 241 -24.80 15.09 13.67
N VAL A 242 -25.36 14.45 14.70
CA VAL A 242 -26.50 13.53 14.56
C VAL A 242 -27.78 14.24 14.99
N ARG A 243 -28.81 14.18 14.13
CA ARG A 243 -30.15 14.67 14.44
C ARG A 243 -30.96 13.56 15.11
N GLN A 244 -31.36 13.80 16.35
CA GLN A 244 -32.16 12.88 17.14
C GLN A 244 -33.63 12.85 16.70
N ALA A 245 -34.38 11.88 17.20
CA ALA A 245 -35.80 11.70 16.89
C ALA A 245 -36.68 12.89 17.34
N ASP A 246 -36.25 13.62 18.36
CA ASP A 246 -36.89 14.83 18.88
C ASP A 246 -36.58 16.10 18.06
N GLY A 247 -35.74 15.98 17.01
CA GLY A 247 -35.32 17.08 16.15
C GLY A 247 -34.09 17.84 16.65
N THR A 248 -33.54 17.51 17.81
CA THR A 248 -32.32 18.14 18.33
C THR A 248 -31.07 17.65 17.60
N GLU A 249 -30.10 18.54 17.42
CA GLU A 249 -28.79 18.21 16.83
C GLU A 249 -27.78 18.01 17.96
N ARG A 250 -27.11 16.85 17.97
CA ARG A 250 -26.04 16.54 18.91
C ARG A 250 -24.78 16.18 18.17
N GLU A 251 -23.70 16.85 18.51
CA GLU A 251 -22.37 16.46 18.05
C GLU A 251 -21.89 15.26 18.88
N MET A 252 -21.42 14.22 18.21
CA MET A 252 -20.91 13.01 18.87
C MET A 252 -19.68 12.45 18.15
N PRO A 253 -18.81 11.74 18.89
CA PRO A 253 -17.67 11.03 18.30
C PRO A 253 -18.10 10.04 17.22
N ILE A 254 -17.33 9.94 16.13
CA ILE A 254 -17.68 9.11 14.96
C ILE A 254 -17.75 7.60 15.27
N ASN A 255 -17.14 7.13 16.35
CA ASN A 255 -17.20 5.74 16.83
C ASN A 255 -18.52 5.42 17.56
N GLU A 256 -19.25 6.43 18.03
CA GLU A 256 -20.57 6.26 18.65
C GLU A 256 -21.71 6.26 17.63
N VAL A 257 -21.44 6.72 16.40
CA VAL A 257 -22.41 6.75 15.30
C VAL A 257 -22.75 5.34 14.84
N ARG A 258 -24.04 5.04 14.74
CA ARG A 258 -24.57 3.73 14.33
C ARG A 258 -25.16 3.79 12.93
N SER A 259 -25.20 2.63 12.27
CA SER A 259 -25.96 2.50 11.02
C SER A 259 -27.43 2.82 11.27
N GLY A 260 -28.02 3.63 10.38
CA GLY A 260 -29.38 4.17 10.52
C GLY A 260 -29.47 5.57 11.12
N ASP A 261 -28.43 6.09 11.77
CA ASP A 261 -28.42 7.45 12.32
C ASP A 261 -28.57 8.51 11.23
N ARG A 262 -29.20 9.63 11.57
CA ARG A 262 -29.43 10.77 10.67
C ARG A 262 -28.39 11.84 10.94
N ILE A 263 -27.48 12.01 10.00
CA ILE A 263 -26.34 12.91 10.13
C ILE A 263 -26.61 14.19 9.35
N VAL A 264 -26.43 15.33 10.00
CA VAL A 264 -26.50 16.64 9.38
C VAL A 264 -25.12 16.98 8.84
N VAL A 265 -25.04 17.27 7.54
CA VAL A 265 -23.81 17.70 6.86
C VAL A 265 -24.06 19.08 6.25
N ARG A 266 -23.35 20.09 6.75
CA ARG A 266 -23.49 21.48 6.32
C ARG A 266 -22.63 21.78 5.09
N PRO A 267 -22.86 22.93 4.41
CA PRO A 267 -22.05 23.33 3.27
C PRO A 267 -20.56 23.42 3.64
N GLY A 268 -19.69 22.85 2.81
CA GLY A 268 -18.24 22.78 3.04
C GLY A 268 -17.79 21.77 4.10
N GLU A 269 -18.70 21.13 4.84
CA GLU A 269 -18.34 20.08 5.80
C GLU A 269 -17.99 18.78 5.06
N ARG A 270 -17.07 18.01 5.64
CA ARG A 270 -16.79 16.65 5.18
C ARG A 270 -17.88 15.71 5.65
N ILE A 271 -18.27 14.79 4.77
CA ILE A 271 -19.23 13.74 5.08
C ILE A 271 -18.53 12.73 6.02
N PRO A 272 -19.04 12.50 7.25
CA PRO A 272 -18.32 11.68 8.23
C PRO A 272 -18.37 10.18 7.93
N VAL A 273 -19.50 9.68 7.41
CA VAL A 273 -19.72 8.23 7.18
C VAL A 273 -20.42 7.99 5.84
N ASP A 274 -20.36 6.76 5.35
CA ASP A 274 -21.06 6.36 4.14
C ASP A 274 -22.57 6.28 4.38
N GLY A 275 -23.36 6.82 3.46
CA GLY A 275 -24.79 6.92 3.67
C GLY A 275 -25.62 7.17 2.42
N LEU A 276 -26.92 7.34 2.65
CA LEU A 276 -27.91 7.74 1.65
C LEU A 276 -28.46 9.11 2.03
N VAL A 277 -28.53 10.03 1.07
CA VAL A 277 -29.19 11.33 1.28
C VAL A 277 -30.66 11.09 1.58
N HIS A 278 -31.11 11.47 2.77
CA HIS A 278 -32.51 11.40 3.16
C HIS A 278 -33.27 12.66 2.74
N THR A 279 -32.68 13.84 2.97
CA THR A 279 -33.23 15.14 2.57
C THR A 279 -32.12 16.11 2.18
N GLY A 280 -32.41 17.07 1.30
CA GLY A 280 -31.45 18.05 0.81
C GLY A 280 -30.94 17.73 -0.60
N ARG A 281 -30.31 18.72 -1.23
CA ARG A 281 -29.62 18.63 -2.52
C ARG A 281 -28.33 19.42 -2.44
N SER A 282 -27.24 18.86 -2.95
CA SER A 282 -25.92 19.48 -2.95
C SER A 282 -25.01 18.73 -3.94
N GLU A 283 -24.07 19.42 -4.54
CA GLU A 283 -22.92 18.86 -5.21
C GLU A 283 -21.90 18.34 -4.19
N VAL A 284 -21.35 17.16 -4.40
CA VAL A 284 -20.37 16.54 -3.49
C VAL A 284 -19.07 16.28 -4.23
N ASP A 285 -17.97 16.80 -3.70
CA ASP A 285 -16.62 16.57 -4.21
C ASP A 285 -16.08 15.25 -3.67
N GLU A 286 -15.98 14.27 -4.56
CA GLU A 286 -15.43 12.94 -4.30
C GLU A 286 -14.01 12.76 -4.89
N SER A 287 -13.34 13.86 -5.30
CA SER A 287 -12.05 13.83 -6.01
C SER A 287 -10.93 13.13 -5.25
N LEU A 288 -10.90 13.27 -3.92
CA LEU A 288 -9.92 12.62 -3.05
C LEU A 288 -10.05 11.09 -2.99
N ILE A 289 -11.21 10.55 -3.34
CA ILE A 289 -11.52 9.10 -3.24
C ILE A 289 -11.59 8.47 -4.63
N THR A 290 -12.25 9.15 -5.57
CA THR A 290 -12.53 8.65 -6.93
C THR A 290 -11.53 9.14 -7.97
N GLY A 291 -10.80 10.23 -7.69
CA GLY A 291 -9.92 10.91 -8.65
C GLY A 291 -10.65 11.79 -9.66
N GLU A 292 -11.99 11.78 -9.71
CA GLU A 292 -12.76 12.63 -10.63
C GLU A 292 -12.83 14.07 -10.08
N SER A 293 -12.40 15.05 -10.87
CA SER A 293 -12.25 16.45 -10.42
C SER A 293 -13.55 17.26 -10.40
N LEU A 294 -14.64 16.74 -10.97
CA LEU A 294 -15.93 17.42 -11.04
C LEU A 294 -16.84 16.98 -9.88
N PRO A 295 -17.40 17.92 -9.10
CA PRO A 295 -18.39 17.61 -8.08
C PRO A 295 -19.61 16.88 -8.65
N VAL A 296 -20.11 15.89 -7.92
CA VAL A 296 -21.24 15.05 -8.34
C VAL A 296 -22.51 15.49 -7.64
N ASP A 297 -23.57 15.76 -8.39
CA ASP A 297 -24.87 16.15 -7.83
C ASP A 297 -25.50 15.03 -7.01
N LYS A 298 -25.93 15.36 -5.79
CA LYS A 298 -26.62 14.45 -4.87
C LYS A 298 -28.01 14.97 -4.53
N GLN A 299 -28.97 14.04 -4.54
CA GLN A 299 -30.37 14.28 -4.24
C GLN A 299 -30.91 13.19 -3.31
N PRO A 300 -32.13 13.31 -2.75
CA PRO A 300 -32.68 12.27 -1.90
C PRO A 300 -32.64 10.89 -2.57
N GLY A 301 -32.09 9.90 -1.88
CA GLY A 301 -31.82 8.55 -2.39
C GLY A 301 -30.40 8.34 -2.95
N SER A 302 -29.64 9.40 -3.24
CA SER A 302 -28.25 9.29 -3.72
C SER A 302 -27.32 8.76 -2.62
N LYS A 303 -26.35 7.93 -3.01
CA LYS A 303 -25.26 7.48 -2.13
C LYS A 303 -24.20 8.59 -1.97
N VAL A 304 -23.69 8.71 -0.75
CA VAL A 304 -22.57 9.58 -0.39
C VAL A 304 -21.50 8.79 0.35
N THR A 305 -20.25 9.16 0.11
CA THR A 305 -19.07 8.46 0.63
C THR A 305 -18.45 9.29 1.75
N GLY A 306 -18.08 8.64 2.85
CA GLY A 306 -17.37 9.26 3.96
C GLY A 306 -15.98 9.77 3.53
N GLY A 307 -15.66 11.00 3.91
CA GLY A 307 -14.44 11.73 3.53
C GLY A 307 -14.62 12.72 2.38
N ALA A 308 -15.69 12.57 1.60
CA ALA A 308 -16.07 13.52 0.54
C ALA A 308 -16.47 14.88 1.13
N ILE A 309 -16.29 15.95 0.35
CA ILE A 309 -16.61 17.32 0.79
C ILE A 309 -17.99 17.70 0.25
N ASN A 310 -18.89 18.07 1.14
CA ASN A 310 -20.18 18.61 0.75
C ASN A 310 -20.01 20.02 0.18
N GLY A 311 -20.67 20.30 -0.95
CA GLY A 311 -20.67 21.60 -1.62
C GLY A 311 -21.52 22.62 -0.89
N THR A 312 -22.48 23.22 -1.59
CA THR A 312 -23.22 24.39 -1.12
C THR A 312 -24.51 24.08 -0.35
N GLY A 313 -25.07 22.87 -0.46
CA GLY A 313 -26.35 22.51 0.15
C GLY A 313 -26.25 21.86 1.53
N LEU A 314 -27.32 21.96 2.33
CA LEU A 314 -27.46 21.19 3.57
C LEU A 314 -27.97 19.78 3.26
N LEU A 315 -27.24 18.76 3.68
CA LEU A 315 -27.64 17.35 3.51
C LEU A 315 -28.00 16.72 4.85
N LEU A 316 -29.07 15.94 4.86
CA LEU A 316 -29.36 14.99 5.93
C LEU A 316 -29.10 13.59 5.40
N VAL A 317 -28.08 12.93 5.92
CA VAL A 317 -27.59 11.64 5.43
C VAL A 317 -27.96 10.54 6.42
N ARG A 318 -28.59 9.47 5.95
CA ARG A 318 -28.79 8.26 6.76
C ARG A 318 -27.54 7.38 6.67
N ALA A 319 -26.89 7.12 7.79
CA ALA A 319 -25.71 6.26 7.85
C ALA A 319 -26.04 4.84 7.36
N THR A 320 -25.20 4.28 6.49
CA THR A 320 -25.33 2.90 5.99
C THR A 320 -24.15 2.03 6.42
N ALA A 321 -22.93 2.57 6.35
CA ALA A 321 -21.72 1.91 6.83
C ALA A 321 -20.90 2.86 7.72
N VAL A 322 -20.48 2.37 8.88
CA VAL A 322 -19.77 3.14 9.91
C VAL A 322 -18.50 2.41 10.35
N GLY A 323 -17.53 3.13 10.91
CA GLY A 323 -16.29 2.55 11.44
C GLY A 323 -15.53 1.71 10.41
N ALA A 324 -15.23 0.46 10.77
CA ALA A 324 -14.46 -0.49 9.97
C ALA A 324 -15.11 -0.87 8.63
N ASP A 325 -16.42 -0.69 8.50
CA ASP A 325 -17.18 -1.08 7.31
C ASP A 325 -17.28 0.05 6.27
N SER A 326 -16.86 1.27 6.63
CA SER A 326 -16.84 2.42 5.72
C SER A 326 -15.84 2.22 4.56
N THR A 327 -16.15 2.84 3.43
CA THR A 327 -15.33 2.81 2.21
C THR A 327 -13.93 3.34 2.48
N LEU A 328 -13.82 4.45 3.20
CA LEU A 328 -12.53 5.01 3.60
C LEU A 328 -11.76 4.06 4.53
N ALA A 329 -12.40 3.41 5.52
CA ALA A 329 -11.72 2.44 6.38
C ALA A 329 -11.27 1.19 5.62
N LYS A 330 -12.04 0.74 4.62
CA LYS A 330 -11.64 -0.34 3.71
C LYS A 330 -10.45 0.08 2.85
N ILE A 331 -10.43 1.30 2.33
CA ILE A 331 -9.28 1.86 1.61
C ILE A 331 -8.05 1.94 2.52
N ILE A 332 -8.18 2.49 3.73
CA ILE A 332 -7.10 2.57 4.72
C ILE A 332 -6.57 1.17 5.03
N ARG A 333 -7.43 0.18 5.32
CA ARG A 333 -7.01 -1.21 5.54
C ARG A 333 -6.32 -1.83 4.34
N LEU A 334 -6.80 -1.55 3.13
CA LEU A 334 -6.15 -2.01 1.90
C LEU A 334 -4.76 -1.38 1.76
N VAL A 335 -4.58 -0.11 2.13
CA VAL A 335 -3.28 0.60 2.13
C VAL A 335 -2.36 0.13 3.26
N GLU A 336 -2.87 -0.14 4.45
CA GLU A 336 -2.10 -0.69 5.56
C GLU A 336 -1.64 -2.12 5.26
N ASN A 337 -2.53 -2.96 4.75
CA ASN A 337 -2.22 -4.33 4.33
C ASN A 337 -1.28 -4.36 3.12
N ALA A 338 -1.38 -3.38 2.23
CA ALA A 338 -0.44 -3.18 1.12
C ALA A 338 0.99 -2.92 1.58
N GLN A 339 1.15 -2.30 2.75
CA GLN A 339 2.46 -1.91 3.29
C GLN A 339 3.12 -2.98 4.16
N SER A 340 2.39 -4.04 4.53
CA SER A 340 2.93 -5.10 5.41
C SER A 340 3.83 -6.13 4.70
N GLY A 341 4.03 -6.01 3.38
CA GLY A 341 4.91 -6.86 2.58
C GLY A 341 6.38 -6.40 2.56
N LYS A 342 7.32 -7.35 2.62
CA LYS A 342 8.75 -7.09 2.40
C LYS A 342 9.09 -7.02 0.91
N ALA A 343 9.65 -5.90 0.49
CA ALA A 343 10.19 -5.70 -0.85
C ALA A 343 11.28 -6.75 -1.19
N PRO A 344 11.31 -7.27 -2.43
CA PRO A 344 12.38 -8.16 -2.90
C PRO A 344 13.80 -7.63 -2.65
N VAL A 345 14.07 -6.34 -2.88
CA VAL A 345 15.40 -5.75 -2.61
C VAL A 345 15.74 -5.77 -1.11
N GLN A 346 14.76 -5.55 -0.23
CA GLN A 346 14.99 -5.64 1.23
C GLN A 346 15.40 -7.06 1.65
N ARG A 347 14.81 -8.10 1.06
CA ARG A 347 15.21 -9.50 1.31
C ARG A 347 16.63 -9.78 0.83
N LEU A 348 17.05 -9.15 -0.26
CA LEU A 348 18.42 -9.24 -0.77
C LEU A 348 19.42 -8.61 0.22
N VAL A 349 19.11 -7.42 0.76
CA VAL A 349 19.96 -6.75 1.77
C VAL A 349 20.11 -7.58 3.05
N ASP A 350 19.03 -8.20 3.52
CA ASP A 350 19.05 -9.08 4.69
C ASP A 350 19.92 -10.33 4.44
N ARG A 351 19.81 -10.92 3.23
CA ARG A 351 20.64 -12.06 2.81
C ARG A 351 22.12 -11.68 2.71
N ILE A 352 22.43 -10.52 2.14
CA ILE A 352 23.80 -10.00 2.05
C ILE A 352 24.37 -9.85 3.45
N SER A 353 23.63 -9.22 4.38
CA SER A 353 24.09 -9.01 5.76
C SER A 353 24.40 -10.31 6.50
N ALA A 354 23.60 -11.36 6.26
CA ALA A 354 23.78 -12.67 6.89
C ALA A 354 25.07 -13.39 6.44
N ILE A 355 25.55 -13.12 5.22
CA ILE A 355 26.80 -13.69 4.67
C ILE A 355 27.99 -12.77 4.95
N PHE A 356 27.78 -11.46 4.80
CA PHE A 356 28.81 -10.44 4.91
C PHE A 356 29.42 -10.38 6.31
N VAL A 357 28.60 -10.45 7.37
CA VAL A 357 29.10 -10.37 8.76
C VAL A 357 30.06 -11.53 9.08
N PRO A 358 29.73 -12.82 8.85
CA PRO A 358 30.68 -13.91 9.02
C PRO A 358 31.97 -13.76 8.21
N VAL A 359 31.87 -13.35 6.95
CA VAL A 359 33.04 -13.15 6.07
C VAL A 359 33.97 -12.07 6.64
N VAL A 360 33.42 -10.94 7.08
CA VAL A 360 34.20 -9.85 7.69
C VAL A 360 34.90 -10.31 8.97
N VAL A 361 34.23 -11.10 9.82
CA VAL A 361 34.84 -11.65 11.03
C VAL A 361 36.00 -12.59 10.69
N VAL A 362 35.84 -13.45 9.68
CA VAL A 362 36.92 -14.32 9.20
C VAL A 362 38.08 -13.50 8.63
N LEU A 363 37.80 -12.47 7.83
CA LEU A 363 38.84 -11.58 7.29
C LEU A 363 39.57 -10.83 8.41
N ALA A 364 38.86 -10.33 9.41
CA ALA A 364 39.49 -9.69 10.57
C ALA A 364 40.40 -10.66 11.34
N LEU A 365 39.98 -11.92 11.50
CA LEU A 365 40.79 -12.97 12.12
C LEU A 365 42.03 -13.30 11.27
N ILE A 366 41.88 -13.42 9.95
CA ILE A 366 43.01 -13.64 9.04
C ILE A 366 44.00 -12.49 9.14
N THR A 367 43.52 -11.24 9.11
CA THR A 367 44.34 -10.04 9.28
C THR A 367 45.10 -10.07 10.60
N PHE A 368 44.42 -10.40 11.71
CA PHE A 368 45.06 -10.55 13.01
C PHE A 368 46.20 -11.59 12.98
N VAL A 369 45.92 -12.79 12.47
CA VAL A 369 46.89 -13.89 12.43
C VAL A 369 48.07 -13.58 11.50
N ALA A 370 47.81 -12.96 10.35
CA ALA A 370 48.84 -12.63 9.37
C ALA A 370 49.83 -11.58 9.91
N TRP A 371 49.32 -10.53 10.55
CA TRP A 371 50.17 -9.53 11.20
C TRP A 371 50.91 -10.13 12.39
N MET A 372 50.23 -10.94 13.20
CA MET A 372 50.88 -11.62 14.34
C MET A 372 52.02 -12.53 13.88
N ALA A 373 51.84 -13.26 12.78
CA ALA A 373 52.86 -14.16 12.25
C ALA A 373 54.05 -13.43 11.59
N THR A 374 53.86 -12.20 11.10
CA THR A 374 54.88 -11.46 10.35
C THR A 374 55.65 -10.47 11.22
N THR A 375 54.96 -9.72 12.09
CA THR A 375 55.59 -8.70 12.96
C THR A 375 55.82 -9.19 14.39
N GLY A 376 55.05 -10.17 14.85
CA GLY A 376 55.01 -10.56 16.27
C GLY A 376 54.40 -9.51 17.20
N ASP A 377 53.90 -8.39 16.64
CA ASP A 377 53.36 -7.28 17.40
C ASP A 377 51.85 -7.43 17.59
N PHE A 378 51.44 -7.68 18.83
CA PHE A 378 50.04 -7.81 19.21
C PHE A 378 49.25 -6.51 19.03
N GLU A 379 49.86 -5.36 19.33
CA GLU A 379 49.22 -4.05 19.23
C GLU A 379 48.80 -3.79 17.78
N HIS A 380 49.78 -3.86 16.88
CA HIS A 380 49.57 -3.64 15.45
C HIS A 380 48.57 -4.63 14.84
N SER A 381 48.65 -5.91 15.25
CA SER A 381 47.76 -6.96 14.77
C SER A 381 46.30 -6.74 15.20
N LEU A 382 46.09 -6.37 16.46
CA LEU A 382 44.76 -6.12 17.01
C LEU A 382 44.13 -4.88 16.39
N VAL A 383 44.88 -3.77 16.30
CA VAL A 383 44.40 -2.52 15.69
C VAL A 383 44.00 -2.75 14.24
N SER A 384 44.80 -3.50 13.47
CA SER A 384 44.50 -3.84 12.08
C SER A 384 43.22 -4.69 11.96
N ALA A 385 43.03 -5.68 12.83
CA ALA A 385 41.81 -6.49 12.85
C ALA A 385 40.56 -5.68 13.22
N VAL A 386 40.67 -4.82 14.24
CA VAL A 386 39.57 -3.91 14.64
C VAL A 386 39.25 -2.93 13.49
N ALA A 387 40.25 -2.40 12.80
CA ALA A 387 40.03 -1.53 11.64
C ALA A 387 39.19 -2.22 10.54
N VAL A 388 39.47 -3.49 10.25
CA VAL A 388 38.67 -4.30 9.31
C VAL A 388 37.22 -4.46 9.78
N LEU A 389 36.99 -4.75 11.06
CA LEU A 389 35.63 -4.87 11.62
C LEU A 389 34.85 -3.56 11.52
N VAL A 390 35.51 -2.43 11.77
CA VAL A 390 34.90 -1.10 11.85
C VAL A 390 34.58 -0.54 10.47
N ILE A 391 35.54 -0.61 9.53
CA ILE A 391 35.36 -0.09 8.17
C ILE A 391 34.26 -0.85 7.43
N ALA A 392 34.04 -2.11 7.80
CA ALA A 392 33.01 -2.94 7.20
C ALA A 392 31.59 -2.61 7.67
N CYS A 393 31.33 -1.66 8.59
CA CYS A 393 29.95 -1.35 9.01
C CYS A 393 29.09 -0.90 7.82
N PRO A 394 28.07 -1.68 7.39
CA PRO A 394 27.19 -1.31 6.29
C PRO A 394 26.07 -0.38 6.79
N CYS A 395 26.44 0.63 7.57
CA CYS A 395 25.54 1.50 8.31
C CYS A 395 24.51 2.22 7.37
N ALA A 396 24.89 2.52 6.11
CA ALA A 396 24.01 3.16 5.11
C ALA A 396 23.14 2.16 4.31
N LEU A 397 23.54 0.88 4.22
CA LEU A 397 22.90 -0.09 3.35
C LEU A 397 21.48 -0.46 3.83
N GLY A 398 21.27 -0.54 5.15
CA GLY A 398 19.97 -0.85 5.74
C GLY A 398 18.90 0.25 5.57
N LEU A 399 19.31 1.43 5.09
CA LEU A 399 18.47 2.62 4.95
C LEU A 399 18.13 2.98 3.51
N ALA A 400 19.06 2.72 2.59
CA ALA A 400 18.93 3.17 1.21
C ALA A 400 17.60 2.71 0.59
N THR A 401 17.26 1.43 0.77
CA THR A 401 16.07 0.81 0.18
C THR A 401 14.77 1.32 0.82
N PRO A 402 14.56 1.26 2.16
CA PRO A 402 13.35 1.82 2.77
C PRO A 402 13.15 3.30 2.45
N THR A 403 14.21 4.13 2.50
CA THR A 403 14.07 5.56 2.21
C THR A 403 13.64 5.82 0.77
N ALA A 404 14.26 5.15 -0.22
CA ALA A 404 13.90 5.31 -1.62
C ALA A 404 12.47 4.86 -1.94
N ILE A 405 12.05 3.72 -1.38
CA ILE A 405 10.69 3.20 -1.56
C ILE A 405 9.68 4.17 -0.96
N MET A 406 9.92 4.64 0.26
CA MET A 406 8.96 5.45 0.99
C MET A 406 8.82 6.87 0.39
N THR A 407 9.92 7.45 -0.11
CA THR A 407 9.86 8.71 -0.86
C THR A 407 9.20 8.52 -2.22
N GLY A 408 9.47 7.40 -2.90
CA GLY A 408 8.86 7.02 -4.18
C GLY A 408 7.34 6.83 -4.08
N THR A 409 6.87 6.06 -3.09
CA THR A 409 5.42 5.87 -2.84
C THR A 409 4.74 7.16 -2.41
N GLY A 410 5.42 8.00 -1.60
CA GLY A 410 4.91 9.33 -1.25
C GLY A 410 4.80 10.26 -2.45
N ALA A 411 5.73 10.20 -3.40
CA ALA A 411 5.65 10.94 -4.66
C ALA A 411 4.52 10.42 -5.57
N ALA A 412 4.38 9.10 -5.69
CA ALA A 412 3.31 8.46 -6.44
C ALA A 412 1.92 8.85 -5.90
N ALA A 413 1.73 8.83 -4.57
CA ALA A 413 0.47 9.21 -3.94
C ALA A 413 0.09 10.67 -4.21
N ARG A 414 1.06 11.60 -4.21
CA ARG A 414 0.81 13.01 -4.60
C ARG A 414 0.39 13.17 -6.07
N ALA A 415 0.74 12.21 -6.92
CA ALA A 415 0.33 12.15 -8.32
C ALA A 415 -0.96 11.33 -8.53
N GLY A 416 -1.66 10.91 -7.45
CA GLY A 416 -2.86 10.09 -7.53
C GLY A 416 -2.60 8.61 -7.84
N ILE A 417 -1.34 8.16 -7.80
CA ILE A 417 -0.95 6.77 -8.06
C ILE A 417 -0.87 6.01 -6.73
N LEU A 418 -1.80 5.09 -6.53
CA LEU A 418 -1.85 4.25 -5.34
C LEU A 418 -1.14 2.92 -5.58
N ILE A 419 -0.03 2.71 -4.87
CA ILE A 419 0.76 1.49 -4.96
C ILE A 419 0.36 0.55 -3.82
N LYS A 420 -0.27 -0.57 -4.18
CA LYS A 420 -0.73 -1.60 -3.23
C LYS A 420 0.39 -2.56 -2.79
N ASP A 421 1.49 -2.61 -3.50
CA ASP A 421 2.61 -3.48 -3.12
C ASP A 421 3.91 -2.80 -3.50
N VAL A 422 4.84 -2.72 -2.56
CA VAL A 422 6.19 -2.22 -2.81
C VAL A 422 6.89 -3.06 -3.89
N GLU A 423 6.59 -4.36 -3.96
CA GLU A 423 7.05 -5.22 -5.03
C GLU A 423 6.52 -4.77 -6.40
N ALA A 424 5.30 -4.25 -6.48
CA ALA A 424 4.76 -3.70 -7.73
C ALA A 424 5.57 -2.47 -8.18
N LEU A 425 6.02 -1.61 -7.27
CA LEU A 425 6.89 -0.48 -7.61
C LEU A 425 8.25 -0.92 -8.15
N GLU A 426 8.86 -1.94 -7.53
CA GLU A 426 10.14 -2.49 -8.00
C GLU A 426 10.01 -3.19 -9.37
N ARG A 427 8.90 -3.89 -9.59
CA ARG A 427 8.61 -4.55 -10.87
C ARG A 427 8.23 -3.56 -11.97
N ALA A 428 7.57 -2.44 -11.61
CA ALA A 428 7.08 -1.45 -12.57
C ALA A 428 8.20 -0.88 -13.45
N HIS A 429 9.41 -0.67 -12.90
CA HIS A 429 10.55 -0.20 -13.68
C HIS A 429 11.01 -1.18 -14.77
N ARG A 430 10.68 -2.47 -14.64
CA ARG A 430 11.04 -3.53 -15.60
C ARG A 430 9.91 -3.89 -16.57
N LEU A 431 8.79 -3.17 -16.54
CA LEU A 431 7.70 -3.42 -17.47
C LEU A 431 8.14 -3.09 -18.89
N ASP A 432 7.95 -4.06 -19.77
CA ASP A 432 8.17 -3.96 -21.21
C ASP A 432 6.84 -3.91 -21.98
N THR A 433 5.76 -4.42 -21.39
CA THR A 433 4.42 -4.45 -21.98
C THR A 433 3.37 -4.02 -20.97
N VAL A 434 2.45 -3.14 -21.40
CA VAL A 434 1.24 -2.77 -20.66
C VAL A 434 0.01 -3.23 -21.43
N VAL A 435 -0.80 -4.05 -20.78
CA VAL A 435 -2.06 -4.56 -21.32
C VAL A 435 -3.22 -3.80 -20.69
N PHE A 436 -3.92 -3.04 -21.52
CA PHE A 436 -5.10 -2.29 -21.15
C PHE A 436 -6.36 -3.13 -21.26
N ASP A 437 -7.24 -3.04 -20.27
CA ASP A 437 -8.65 -3.32 -20.49
C ASP A 437 -9.29 -2.16 -21.25
N LYS A 438 -10.37 -2.42 -21.99
CA LYS A 438 -11.09 -1.36 -22.69
C LYS A 438 -11.91 -0.53 -21.69
N THR A 439 -12.90 -1.18 -21.09
CA THR A 439 -13.98 -0.54 -20.35
C THR A 439 -13.46 0.04 -19.04
N GLY A 440 -13.63 1.34 -18.84
CA GLY A 440 -13.26 2.04 -17.60
C GLY A 440 -11.77 2.37 -17.48
N THR A 441 -10.91 1.79 -18.33
CA THR A 441 -9.47 2.11 -18.38
C THR A 441 -9.15 3.04 -19.54
N LEU A 442 -9.30 2.61 -20.80
CA LEU A 442 -9.13 3.49 -21.97
C LEU A 442 -10.39 4.31 -22.25
N THR A 443 -11.55 3.79 -21.87
CA THR A 443 -12.84 4.47 -22.00
C THR A 443 -13.36 4.97 -20.66
N VAL A 444 -14.34 5.87 -20.71
CA VAL A 444 -15.00 6.42 -19.51
C VAL A 444 -15.78 5.34 -18.76
N GLY A 445 -16.24 4.28 -19.44
CA GLY A 445 -17.03 3.21 -18.83
C GLY A 445 -18.49 3.60 -18.59
N LYS A 446 -18.94 4.69 -19.22
CA LYS A 446 -20.33 5.17 -19.23
C LYS A 446 -20.85 5.07 -20.66
N PRO A 447 -21.42 3.91 -21.06
CA PRO A 447 -21.93 3.74 -22.40
C PRO A 447 -23.10 4.69 -22.66
N VAL A 448 -23.17 5.25 -23.86
CA VAL A 448 -24.24 6.14 -24.30
C VAL A 448 -24.80 5.65 -25.63
N LEU A 449 -26.13 5.77 -25.81
CA LEU A 449 -26.74 5.47 -27.10
C LEU A 449 -26.33 6.57 -28.10
N ALA A 450 -25.50 6.20 -29.07
CA ALA A 450 -24.90 7.09 -30.05
C ALA A 450 -25.71 7.17 -31.35
N GLY A 451 -26.46 6.12 -31.68
CA GLY A 451 -27.24 6.07 -32.90
C GLY A 451 -28.37 5.04 -32.86
N ILE A 452 -29.35 5.23 -33.73
CA ILE A 452 -30.49 4.34 -33.93
C ILE A 452 -30.59 4.08 -35.42
N HIS A 453 -30.51 2.81 -35.82
CA HIS A 453 -30.72 2.38 -37.20
C HIS A 453 -32.03 1.62 -37.28
N LEU A 454 -33.07 2.31 -37.76
CA LEU A 454 -34.41 1.75 -37.90
C LEU A 454 -34.53 0.91 -39.18
N LEU A 455 -35.12 -0.27 -39.08
CA LEU A 455 -35.44 -1.14 -40.22
C LEU A 455 -36.96 -1.22 -40.43
N ARG A 456 -37.73 -1.33 -39.35
CA ARG A 456 -39.19 -1.45 -39.38
C ARG A 456 -39.81 -0.64 -38.24
N GLY A 457 -40.96 0.00 -38.49
CA GLY A 457 -41.71 0.76 -37.47
C GLY A 457 -41.26 2.21 -37.36
N SER A 458 -41.25 2.75 -36.14
CA SER A 458 -40.77 4.09 -35.81
C SER A 458 -39.60 4.04 -34.82
N GLU A 459 -38.75 5.07 -34.82
CA GLU A 459 -37.64 5.15 -33.83
C GLU A 459 -38.15 5.14 -32.40
N ASP A 460 -39.22 5.87 -32.11
CA ASP A 460 -39.77 5.97 -30.76
C ASP A 460 -40.38 4.64 -30.31
N GLU A 461 -41.05 3.89 -31.20
CA GLU A 461 -41.53 2.53 -30.90
C GLU A 461 -40.37 1.57 -30.64
N LEU A 462 -39.33 1.58 -31.49
CA LEU A 462 -38.13 0.76 -31.32
C LEU A 462 -37.47 1.02 -29.96
N LEU A 463 -37.28 2.30 -29.62
CA LEU A 463 -36.66 2.75 -28.38
C LEU A 463 -37.53 2.44 -27.16
N GLN A 464 -38.85 2.60 -27.27
CA GLN A 464 -39.81 2.26 -26.22
C GLN A 464 -39.81 0.75 -25.93
N LEU A 465 -39.83 -0.10 -26.96
CA LEU A 465 -39.75 -1.56 -26.82
C LEU A 465 -38.41 -1.97 -26.21
N ALA A 466 -37.31 -1.39 -26.69
CA ALA A 466 -35.98 -1.66 -26.19
C ALA A 466 -35.81 -1.29 -24.72
N ALA A 467 -36.21 -0.07 -24.34
CA ALA A 467 -36.14 0.40 -22.96
C ALA A 467 -37.05 -0.40 -22.02
N SER A 468 -38.24 -0.82 -22.50
CA SER A 468 -39.18 -1.63 -21.71
C SER A 468 -38.60 -2.98 -21.32
N VAL A 469 -37.96 -3.70 -22.25
CA VAL A 469 -37.28 -4.97 -21.92
C VAL A 469 -36.05 -4.74 -21.05
N GLN A 470 -35.27 -3.69 -21.35
CA GLN A 470 -34.01 -3.39 -20.64
C GLN A 470 -34.22 -2.91 -19.21
N LEU A 471 -35.44 -2.51 -18.82
CA LEU A 471 -35.78 -2.15 -17.45
C LEU A 471 -35.56 -3.30 -16.44
N GLY A 472 -35.61 -4.56 -16.92
CA GLY A 472 -35.31 -5.75 -16.13
C GLY A 472 -33.81 -6.10 -16.03
N SER A 473 -32.93 -5.33 -16.67
CA SER A 473 -31.50 -5.61 -16.79
C SER A 473 -30.64 -4.58 -16.06
N GLU A 474 -29.70 -5.05 -15.23
CA GLU A 474 -28.73 -4.17 -14.55
C GLU A 474 -27.50 -3.83 -15.41
N HIS A 475 -27.45 -4.34 -16.65
CA HIS A 475 -26.28 -4.19 -17.52
C HIS A 475 -26.03 -2.71 -17.89
N PRO A 476 -24.79 -2.22 -17.97
CA PRO A 476 -24.49 -0.83 -18.33
C PRO A 476 -25.12 -0.37 -19.67
N LEU A 477 -25.10 -1.23 -20.69
CA LEU A 477 -25.77 -0.97 -21.98
C LEU A 477 -27.30 -0.82 -21.86
N ALA A 478 -27.92 -1.52 -20.91
CA ALA A 478 -29.36 -1.43 -20.65
C ALA A 478 -29.72 -0.05 -20.10
N ARG A 479 -28.91 0.43 -19.14
CA ARG A 479 -29.06 1.77 -18.56
C ARG A 479 -28.94 2.86 -19.61
N ALA A 480 -27.96 2.76 -20.52
CA ALA A 480 -27.77 3.71 -21.61
C ALA A 480 -29.02 3.86 -22.49
N ILE A 481 -29.69 2.74 -22.82
CA ILE A 481 -30.93 2.73 -23.62
C ILE A 481 -32.09 3.34 -22.81
N VAL A 482 -32.25 2.95 -21.54
CA VAL A 482 -33.34 3.42 -20.68
C VAL A 482 -33.21 4.92 -20.38
N GLU A 483 -32.00 5.40 -20.10
CA GLU A 483 -31.72 6.82 -19.87
C GLU A 483 -32.01 7.65 -21.13
N TYR A 484 -31.60 7.17 -22.31
CA TYR A 484 -31.90 7.85 -23.57
C TYR A 484 -33.41 7.90 -23.87
N ALA A 485 -34.14 6.81 -23.63
CA ALA A 485 -35.60 6.77 -23.78
C ALA A 485 -36.33 7.71 -22.81
N SER A 486 -35.88 7.73 -21.55
CA SER A 486 -36.40 8.64 -20.51
C SER A 486 -36.16 10.11 -20.86
N ALA A 487 -34.98 10.44 -21.39
CA ALA A 487 -34.64 11.80 -21.84
C ALA A 487 -35.52 12.28 -23.02
N ARG A 488 -35.97 11.36 -23.89
CA ARG A 488 -36.99 11.65 -24.94
C ARG A 488 -38.43 11.70 -24.40
N GLY A 489 -38.66 11.44 -23.11
CA GLY A 489 -40.00 11.44 -22.51
C GLY A 489 -40.87 10.25 -22.92
N LEU A 490 -40.26 9.14 -23.36
CA LEU A 490 -41.00 7.94 -23.78
C LEU A 490 -41.50 7.14 -22.57
N THR A 491 -42.75 6.68 -22.65
CA THR A 491 -43.37 5.86 -21.60
C THR A 491 -42.99 4.40 -21.76
N VAL A 492 -42.20 3.86 -20.83
CA VAL A 492 -41.86 2.43 -20.80
C VAL A 492 -43.04 1.58 -20.35
N THR A 493 -43.22 0.43 -20.99
CA THR A 493 -44.28 -0.54 -20.67
C THR A 493 -43.70 -1.64 -19.77
N PRO A 494 -44.44 -2.16 -18.78
CA PRO A 494 -43.96 -3.26 -17.94
C PRO A 494 -43.62 -4.50 -18.77
N VAL A 495 -42.44 -5.07 -18.55
CA VAL A 495 -42.00 -6.32 -19.15
C VAL A 495 -42.48 -7.52 -18.33
N SER A 496 -42.92 -8.58 -19.01
CA SER A 496 -43.24 -9.90 -18.42
C SER A 496 -42.36 -10.99 -19.03
N ASP A 497 -42.19 -12.13 -18.33
CA ASP A 497 -41.31 -13.26 -18.74
C ASP A 497 -39.90 -12.81 -19.18
N PHE A 498 -39.28 -11.90 -18.41
CA PHE A 498 -37.92 -11.44 -18.68
C PHE A 498 -36.89 -12.55 -18.45
N ARG A 499 -36.00 -12.75 -19.42
CA ARG A 499 -34.89 -13.72 -19.35
C ARG A 499 -33.60 -13.08 -19.83
N SER A 500 -32.55 -13.25 -19.04
CA SER A 500 -31.19 -12.82 -19.39
C SER A 500 -30.37 -14.02 -19.87
N HIS A 501 -29.72 -13.85 -21.03
CA HIS A 501 -28.80 -14.81 -21.62
C HIS A 501 -27.39 -14.23 -21.56
N THR A 502 -26.61 -14.70 -20.58
CA THR A 502 -25.25 -14.20 -20.31
C THR A 502 -24.38 -14.19 -21.56
N GLY A 503 -23.78 -13.03 -21.88
CA GLY A 503 -22.93 -12.84 -23.05
C GLY A 503 -23.67 -12.77 -24.40
N ARG A 504 -25.00 -12.85 -24.42
CA ARG A 504 -25.81 -12.84 -25.65
C ARG A 504 -26.84 -11.72 -25.69
N GLY A 505 -27.60 -11.52 -24.62
CA GLY A 505 -28.62 -10.46 -24.53
C GLY A 505 -29.80 -10.82 -23.62
N VAL A 506 -30.95 -10.20 -23.86
CA VAL A 506 -32.18 -10.32 -23.05
C VAL A 506 -33.41 -10.55 -23.93
N ILE A 507 -34.40 -11.25 -23.38
CA ILE A 507 -35.69 -11.51 -24.02
C ILE A 507 -36.79 -11.13 -23.03
N GLY A 508 -37.86 -10.51 -23.49
CA GLY A 508 -39.02 -10.21 -22.65
C GLY A 508 -40.29 -9.95 -23.46
N MET A 509 -41.44 -10.03 -22.79
CA MET A 509 -42.75 -9.76 -23.36
C MET A 509 -43.18 -8.32 -23.03
N VAL A 510 -43.42 -7.51 -24.06
CA VAL A 510 -43.88 -6.12 -23.95
C VAL A 510 -45.15 -5.95 -24.76
N ALA A 511 -46.24 -5.51 -24.12
CA ALA A 511 -47.55 -5.33 -24.76
C ALA A 511 -48.03 -6.58 -25.57
N GLY A 512 -47.73 -7.78 -25.08
CA GLY A 512 -48.07 -9.05 -25.75
C GLY A 512 -47.14 -9.47 -26.89
N ARG A 513 -46.11 -8.67 -27.22
CA ARG A 513 -45.08 -9.00 -28.22
C ARG A 513 -43.82 -9.54 -27.54
N ARG A 514 -43.24 -10.60 -28.12
CA ARG A 514 -41.96 -11.14 -27.66
C ARG A 514 -40.82 -10.35 -28.30
N ILE A 515 -40.11 -9.59 -27.48
CA ILE A 515 -39.01 -8.71 -27.90
C ILE A 515 -37.68 -9.31 -27.44
N MET A 516 -36.69 -9.27 -28.34
CA MET A 516 -35.34 -9.80 -28.13
C MET A 516 -34.34 -8.67 -28.36
N LEU A 517 -33.40 -8.51 -27.43
CA LEU A 517 -32.29 -7.56 -27.55
C LEU A 517 -30.96 -8.26 -27.32
N GLY A 518 -30.02 -8.19 -28.26
CA GLY A 518 -28.74 -8.85 -28.07
C GLY A 518 -27.81 -8.79 -29.28
N ASN A 519 -26.84 -9.70 -29.27
CA ASN A 519 -25.89 -9.89 -30.36
C ASN A 519 -26.42 -10.89 -31.42
N ARG A 520 -25.64 -11.10 -32.49
CA ARG A 520 -25.98 -12.03 -33.58
C ARG A 520 -26.23 -13.47 -33.11
N GLN A 521 -25.56 -13.91 -32.04
CA GLN A 521 -25.72 -15.27 -31.51
C GLN A 521 -27.11 -15.47 -30.91
N LEU A 522 -27.64 -14.47 -30.19
CA LEU A 522 -29.01 -14.53 -29.65
C LEU A 522 -30.05 -14.68 -30.76
N LEU A 523 -29.90 -13.91 -31.85
CA LEU A 523 -30.82 -13.96 -32.99
C LEU A 523 -30.78 -15.32 -33.70
N ALA A 524 -29.58 -15.87 -33.92
CA ALA A 524 -29.42 -17.20 -34.52
C ALA A 524 -30.07 -18.30 -33.67
N GLU A 525 -29.96 -18.23 -32.35
CA GLU A 525 -30.59 -19.17 -31.42
C GLU A 525 -32.12 -19.08 -31.41
N GLN A 526 -32.67 -17.89 -31.67
CA GLN A 526 -34.11 -17.68 -31.81
C GLN A 526 -34.60 -17.86 -33.26
N GLN A 527 -33.74 -18.30 -34.17
CA GLN A 527 -34.04 -18.51 -35.60
C GLN A 527 -34.56 -17.25 -36.32
N ILE A 528 -34.04 -16.08 -35.94
CA ILE A 528 -34.39 -14.79 -36.55
C ILE A 528 -33.38 -14.47 -37.67
N GLU A 529 -33.87 -14.20 -38.89
CA GLU A 529 -33.04 -13.72 -39.99
C GLU A 529 -32.58 -12.26 -39.76
N ALA A 530 -31.27 -12.03 -39.84
CA ALA A 530 -30.66 -10.74 -39.53
C ALA A 530 -30.03 -10.04 -40.75
N ASP A 531 -30.18 -10.59 -41.97
CA ASP A 531 -29.40 -10.19 -43.15
C ASP A 531 -29.57 -8.71 -43.51
N ALA A 532 -30.78 -8.18 -43.39
CA ALA A 532 -31.07 -6.76 -43.61
C ALA A 532 -30.38 -5.83 -42.58
N ALA A 533 -30.12 -6.32 -41.37
CA ALA A 533 -29.52 -5.57 -40.27
C ALA A 533 -27.99 -5.69 -40.19
N LEU A 534 -27.39 -6.66 -40.89
CA LEU A 534 -25.94 -6.91 -40.87
C LEU A 534 -25.12 -5.71 -41.35
N ASN A 535 -25.59 -5.03 -42.40
CA ASN A 535 -24.92 -3.84 -42.93
C ASN A 535 -24.93 -2.67 -41.93
N ALA A 536 -26.05 -2.46 -41.24
CA ALA A 536 -26.17 -1.43 -40.22
C ALA A 536 -25.26 -1.74 -39.02
N ALA A 537 -25.29 -2.97 -38.52
CA ALA A 537 -24.41 -3.39 -37.43
C ALA A 537 -22.92 -3.25 -37.79
N ALA A 538 -22.52 -3.65 -38.99
CA ALA A 538 -21.14 -3.51 -39.46
C ALA A 538 -20.70 -2.04 -39.60
N ALA A 539 -21.62 -1.13 -39.93
CA ALA A 539 -21.34 0.31 -39.95
C ALA A 539 -21.10 0.85 -38.54
N CYS A 540 -21.96 0.50 -37.57
CA CYS A 540 -21.77 0.87 -36.16
C CYS A 540 -20.42 0.36 -35.63
N GLU A 541 -20.10 -0.91 -35.89
CA GLU A 541 -18.86 -1.54 -35.41
C GLU A 541 -17.61 -0.86 -35.98
N LYS A 542 -17.63 -0.42 -37.24
CA LYS A 542 -16.54 0.37 -37.85
C LYS A 542 -16.33 1.71 -37.15
N GLU A 543 -17.40 2.31 -36.62
CA GLU A 543 -17.35 3.56 -35.85
C GLU A 543 -16.98 3.35 -34.38
N ALA A 544 -16.50 2.15 -34.00
CA ALA A 544 -16.20 1.77 -32.62
C ALA A 544 -17.44 1.78 -31.71
N GLN A 545 -18.61 1.46 -32.26
CA GLN A 545 -19.87 1.36 -31.51
C GLN A 545 -20.29 -0.11 -31.38
N THR A 546 -20.81 -0.48 -30.21
CA THR A 546 -21.42 -1.78 -29.99
C THR A 546 -22.83 -1.79 -30.62
N ALA A 547 -23.04 -2.68 -31.59
CA ALA A 547 -24.35 -2.88 -32.21
C ALA A 547 -25.21 -3.83 -31.35
N VAL A 548 -26.38 -3.36 -30.90
CA VAL A 548 -27.39 -4.16 -30.21
C VAL A 548 -28.60 -4.31 -31.13
N PHE A 549 -28.89 -5.54 -31.54
CA PHE A 549 -30.05 -5.83 -32.37
C PHE A 549 -31.31 -5.84 -31.51
N VAL A 550 -32.40 -5.28 -32.04
CA VAL A 550 -33.74 -5.35 -31.46
C VAL A 550 -34.65 -6.06 -32.45
N ALA A 551 -35.27 -7.15 -32.03
CA ALA A 551 -36.09 -8.00 -32.89
C ALA A 551 -37.38 -8.44 -32.18
N ASP A 552 -38.38 -8.81 -32.98
CA ASP A 552 -39.54 -9.59 -32.55
C ASP A 552 -39.69 -10.84 -33.41
N GLN A 553 -40.81 -11.56 -33.31
CA GLN A 553 -41.01 -12.82 -34.05
C GLN A 553 -41.02 -12.65 -35.58
N ASP A 554 -41.27 -11.44 -36.09
CA ASP A 554 -41.34 -11.20 -37.53
C ASP A 554 -39.97 -10.81 -38.12
N GLY A 555 -38.97 -10.56 -37.28
CA GLY A 555 -37.63 -10.16 -37.73
C GLY A 555 -37.01 -9.01 -36.93
N VAL A 556 -35.89 -8.49 -37.44
CA VAL A 556 -35.17 -7.37 -36.81
C VAL A 556 -35.91 -6.06 -37.05
N ILE A 557 -36.22 -5.34 -35.97
CA ILE A 557 -36.91 -4.04 -35.97
C ILE A 557 -35.89 -2.90 -36.16
N GLY A 558 -34.71 -3.03 -35.56
CA GLY A 558 -33.66 -2.02 -35.62
C GLY A 558 -32.36 -2.45 -34.97
N VAL A 559 -31.32 -1.63 -35.14
CA VAL A 559 -30.02 -1.76 -34.47
C VAL A 559 -29.76 -0.50 -33.66
N LEU A 560 -29.47 -0.67 -32.37
CA LEU A 560 -29.08 0.40 -31.47
C LEU A 560 -27.56 0.43 -31.38
N ALA A 561 -26.97 1.60 -31.67
CA ALA A 561 -25.53 1.79 -31.64
C ALA A 561 -25.12 2.44 -30.33
N ILE A 562 -24.35 1.72 -29.51
CA ILE A 562 -23.93 2.19 -28.19
C ILE A 562 -22.43 2.45 -28.21
N ALA A 563 -22.01 3.68 -27.87
CA ALA A 563 -20.62 4.05 -27.81
C ALA A 563 -20.16 4.14 -26.36
N ASP A 564 -18.92 3.72 -26.10
CA ASP A 564 -18.21 4.07 -24.88
C ASP A 564 -17.06 5.00 -25.28
N GLN A 565 -17.11 6.25 -24.81
CA GLN A 565 -16.17 7.28 -25.25
C GLN A 565 -14.78 7.01 -24.67
N LEU A 566 -13.76 7.23 -25.49
CA LEU A 566 -12.38 7.25 -25.02
C LEU A 566 -12.19 8.37 -23.99
N ARG A 567 -11.37 8.11 -22.98
CA ARG A 567 -10.91 9.15 -22.08
C ARG A 567 -10.12 10.20 -22.85
N PRO A 568 -10.29 11.50 -22.57
CA PRO A 568 -9.52 12.56 -23.22
C PRO A 568 -8.00 12.33 -23.15
N GLU A 569 -7.54 11.80 -22.02
CA GLU A 569 -6.13 11.52 -21.73
C GLU A 569 -5.60 10.21 -22.31
N ALA A 570 -6.45 9.31 -22.81
CA ALA A 570 -6.05 7.95 -23.21
C ALA A 570 -4.94 7.95 -24.28
N HIS A 571 -5.11 8.75 -25.33
CA HIS A 571 -4.14 8.82 -26.43
C HIS A 571 -2.78 9.36 -25.96
N ALA A 572 -2.77 10.39 -25.10
CA ALA A 572 -1.55 10.96 -24.56
C ALA A 572 -0.81 9.98 -23.63
N ALA A 573 -1.57 9.22 -22.81
CA ALA A 573 -1.01 8.21 -21.92
C ALA A 573 -0.35 7.06 -22.69
N VAL A 574 -1.01 6.55 -23.75
CA VAL A 574 -0.44 5.51 -24.62
C VAL A 574 0.80 6.00 -25.36
N ALA A 575 0.79 7.24 -25.86
CA ALA A 575 1.98 7.83 -26.49
C ALA A 575 3.17 7.92 -25.53
N THR A 576 2.94 8.33 -24.28
CA THR A 576 3.98 8.42 -23.25
C THR A 576 4.60 7.04 -22.95
N LEU A 577 3.80 5.98 -22.90
CA LEU A 577 4.30 4.61 -22.72
C LEU A 577 5.15 4.15 -23.91
N ARG A 578 4.75 4.51 -25.13
CA ARG A 578 5.54 4.21 -26.33
C ARG A 578 6.88 4.95 -26.32
N ASP A 579 6.92 6.21 -25.88
CA ASP A 579 8.18 6.97 -25.70
C ASP A 579 9.10 6.34 -24.65
N MET A 580 8.53 5.61 -23.69
CA MET A 580 9.27 4.82 -22.70
C MET A 580 9.71 3.44 -23.22
N ASN A 581 9.48 3.13 -24.50
CA ASN A 581 9.68 1.80 -25.12
C ASN A 581 8.87 0.67 -24.47
N VAL A 582 7.68 0.99 -23.95
CA VAL A 582 6.74 0.01 -23.42
C VAL A 582 5.70 -0.32 -24.49
N ARG A 583 5.59 -1.60 -24.87
CA ARG A 583 4.58 -2.09 -25.81
C ARG A 583 3.20 -1.99 -25.18
N THR A 584 2.21 -1.57 -25.96
CA THR A 584 0.84 -1.38 -25.50
C THR A 584 -0.11 -2.34 -26.20
N LEU A 585 -0.87 -3.10 -25.43
CA LEU A 585 -1.89 -4.04 -25.92
C LEU A 585 -3.25 -3.65 -25.35
N MET A 586 -4.33 -3.85 -26.08
CA MET A 586 -5.69 -3.76 -25.54
C MET A 586 -6.41 -5.11 -25.67
N LEU A 587 -6.98 -5.60 -24.57
CA LEU A 587 -7.79 -6.82 -24.53
C LEU A 587 -9.24 -6.51 -24.18
N SER A 588 -10.18 -6.86 -25.05
CA SER A 588 -11.62 -6.60 -24.85
C SER A 588 -12.51 -7.82 -25.08
N GLY A 589 -13.67 -7.84 -24.42
CA GLY A 589 -14.75 -8.80 -24.67
C GLY A 589 -15.69 -8.38 -25.81
N ASP A 590 -15.57 -7.13 -26.27
CA ASP A 590 -16.36 -6.60 -27.39
C ASP A 590 -16.01 -7.27 -28.72
N ALA A 591 -16.87 -7.09 -29.73
CA ALA A 591 -16.60 -7.54 -31.09
C ALA A 591 -15.21 -7.07 -31.58
N VAL A 592 -14.54 -7.94 -32.35
CA VAL A 592 -13.17 -7.71 -32.84
C VAL A 592 -13.05 -6.36 -33.56
N ALA A 593 -14.01 -6.01 -34.42
CA ALA A 593 -14.03 -4.75 -35.14
C ALA A 593 -14.04 -3.52 -34.20
N VAL A 594 -14.84 -3.56 -33.13
CA VAL A 594 -14.93 -2.49 -32.13
C VAL A 594 -13.62 -2.36 -31.36
N ALA A 595 -13.04 -3.48 -30.92
CA ALA A 595 -11.76 -3.48 -30.21
C ALA A 595 -10.63 -2.91 -31.09
N VAL A 596 -10.54 -3.31 -32.36
CA VAL A 596 -9.53 -2.78 -33.28
C VAL A 596 -9.73 -1.29 -33.54
N ALA A 597 -10.96 -0.84 -33.75
CA ALA A 597 -11.26 0.58 -33.98
C ALA A 597 -10.95 1.46 -32.76
N ILE A 598 -11.30 1.02 -31.55
CA ILE A 598 -10.95 1.74 -30.31
C ILE A 598 -9.45 1.71 -30.08
N GLY A 599 -8.80 0.58 -30.30
CA GLY A 599 -7.35 0.45 -30.16
C GLY A 599 -6.61 1.41 -31.08
N HIS A 600 -7.00 1.49 -32.35
CA HIS A 600 -6.44 2.44 -33.30
C HIS A 600 -6.66 3.90 -32.87
N ARG A 601 -7.86 4.24 -32.36
CA ARG A 601 -8.15 5.60 -31.85
C ARG A 601 -7.39 5.95 -30.58
N ALA A 602 -7.16 4.99 -29.70
CA ALA A 602 -6.34 5.15 -28.50
C ALA A 602 -4.83 5.16 -28.81
N GLY A 603 -4.44 4.67 -29.99
CA GLY A 603 -3.06 4.58 -30.44
C GLY A 603 -2.29 3.40 -29.87
N VAL A 604 -2.94 2.32 -29.41
CA VAL A 604 -2.23 1.11 -28.91
C VAL A 604 -1.60 0.32 -30.04
N ASP A 605 -0.53 -0.44 -29.76
CA ASP A 605 0.20 -1.20 -30.80
C ASP A 605 -0.59 -2.40 -31.33
N GLU A 606 -1.37 -3.05 -30.45
CA GLU A 606 -2.19 -4.21 -30.83
C GLU A 606 -3.48 -4.24 -30.01
N ALA A 607 -4.59 -4.64 -30.64
CA ALA A 607 -5.88 -4.77 -29.99
C ALA A 607 -6.55 -6.10 -30.36
N ARG A 608 -7.10 -6.81 -29.36
CA ARG A 608 -7.83 -8.06 -29.53
C ARG A 608 -9.23 -7.94 -28.92
N GLY A 609 -10.23 -8.47 -29.62
CA GLY A 609 -11.62 -8.51 -29.17
C GLY A 609 -12.17 -9.94 -29.07
N ALA A 610 -13.42 -10.06 -28.67
CA ALA A 610 -14.20 -11.29 -28.51
C ALA A 610 -13.60 -12.28 -27.51
N MET A 611 -12.93 -11.78 -26.46
CA MET A 611 -12.28 -12.62 -25.45
C MET A 611 -13.11 -12.76 -24.18
N GLN A 612 -13.26 -14.00 -23.74
CA GLN A 612 -13.76 -14.33 -22.41
C GLN A 612 -12.67 -14.11 -21.34
N PRO A 613 -13.01 -14.04 -20.04
CA PRO A 613 -12.03 -13.82 -18.98
C PRO A 613 -10.85 -14.80 -19.01
N GLU A 614 -11.12 -16.08 -19.27
CA GLU A 614 -10.10 -17.13 -19.42
C GLU A 614 -9.18 -16.87 -20.61
N GLY A 615 -9.75 -16.49 -21.75
CA GLY A 615 -8.98 -16.12 -22.95
C GLY A 615 -8.16 -14.83 -22.80
N LYS A 616 -8.58 -13.89 -21.93
CA LYS A 616 -7.74 -12.74 -21.56
C LYS A 616 -6.53 -13.18 -20.74
N ALA A 617 -6.71 -14.13 -19.82
CA ALA A 617 -5.63 -14.61 -18.96
C ALA A 617 -4.58 -15.44 -19.72
N GLU A 618 -4.98 -16.22 -20.72
CA GLU A 618 -4.04 -16.95 -21.59
C GLU A 618 -3.23 -16.03 -22.53
N ALA A 619 -3.77 -14.86 -22.86
CA ALA A 619 -3.11 -13.89 -23.73
C ALA A 619 -2.06 -13.01 -23.02
N ILE A 620 -2.12 -12.92 -21.68
CA ILE A 620 -1.18 -12.20 -20.80
C ILE A 620 -0.08 -13.17 -20.38
#